data_AF-A0A182VSX7-F1
#
_entry.id   AF-A0A182VSX7-F1
#
_cell.length_a   1.000
_cell.length_b   1.000
_cell.length_c   1.000
_cell.angle_alpha   90.00
_cell.angle_beta   90.00
_cell.angle_gamma   90.00
#
_symmetry.space_group_name_H-M   'P 1'
#
loop_
_entity.id
_entity.type
_entity.pdbx_description
1 polymer ?
#
loop_
_entity_poly.entity_id
_entity_poly.type
_entity_poly.pdbx_seq_one_letter_code
_entity_poly.pdbx_strand_id
1 'polypeptide(L)'
;MVLPNILVTGTPGTGKSELCQQLTKTLGFQWQNVSEIVSVNKFVEEYDEEFECPVLDEDRLLDYLEPLMKEGGCVVEYHSSDFFPERWFAAVFVVRCSTALLYDRLQAREYNDRKIKSNMECEIFQIPLDEAKDAYRKDIVFEVQSDTKQDLDANVERVRVWLEQWKALLNKS
;
A
#
# COMPACT_ATOMS: atom_id res chain seq x y z
N MET A 1 11.55 16.19 14.48
CA MET A 1 10.89 14.93 14.91
C MET A 1 10.85 14.03 13.71
N VAL A 2 11.35 12.81 13.83
CA VAL A 2 11.32 11.82 12.76
C VAL A 2 9.88 11.28 12.69
N LEU A 3 9.27 11.30 11.50
CA LEU A 3 7.97 10.67 11.27
C LEU A 3 8.18 9.15 11.05
N PRO A 4 7.21 8.30 11.39
CA PRO A 4 7.30 6.88 11.07
C PRO A 4 7.17 6.67 9.57
N ASN A 5 7.58 5.51 9.07
CA ASN A 5 7.09 5.05 7.77
C ASN A 5 5.85 4.16 7.97
N ILE A 6 4.93 4.24 7.01
CA ILE A 6 3.75 3.39 6.93
C ILE A 6 3.65 2.77 5.53
N LEU A 7 3.05 1.58 5.47
CA LEU A 7 2.69 0.91 4.23
C LEU A 7 1.19 1.03 4.02
N VAL A 8 0.77 1.32 2.79
CA VAL A 8 -0.62 1.22 2.34
C VAL A 8 -0.67 0.16 1.25
N THR A 9 -1.30 -0.97 1.55
CA THR A 9 -1.44 -2.12 0.63
C THR A 9 -2.90 -2.50 0.41
N GLY A 10 -3.17 -3.47 -0.46
CA GLY A 10 -4.52 -3.87 -0.87
C GLY A 10 -4.62 -4.10 -2.38
N THR A 11 -5.73 -4.68 -2.79
CA THR A 11 -5.97 -5.04 -4.20
C THR A 11 -5.93 -3.79 -5.10
N PRO A 12 -5.41 -3.87 -6.35
CA PRO A 12 -5.56 -2.78 -7.30
C PRO A 12 -7.03 -2.34 -7.43
N GLY A 13 -7.28 -1.02 -7.37
CA GLY A 13 -8.64 -0.45 -7.44
C GLY A 13 -9.30 -0.16 -6.08
N THR A 14 -8.74 -0.63 -4.96
CA THR A 14 -9.38 -0.44 -3.63
C THR A 14 -9.34 0.99 -3.10
N GLY A 15 -8.43 1.84 -3.58
CA GLY A 15 -8.36 3.26 -3.18
C GLY A 15 -7.04 3.69 -2.53
N LYS A 16 -6.02 2.82 -2.50
CA LYS A 16 -4.69 3.11 -1.95
C LYS A 16 -4.11 4.47 -2.33
N SER A 17 -4.02 4.77 -3.63
CA SER A 17 -3.40 6.00 -4.11
C SER A 17 -4.14 7.26 -3.67
N GLU A 18 -5.47 7.19 -3.58
CA GLU A 18 -6.28 8.31 -3.07
C GLU A 18 -5.99 8.54 -1.58
N LEU A 19 -5.93 7.46 -0.79
CA LEU A 19 -5.54 7.55 0.62
C LEU A 19 -4.13 8.15 0.77
N CYS A 20 -3.13 7.62 0.08
CA CYS A 20 -1.75 8.12 0.13
C CYS A 20 -1.65 9.60 -0.25
N GLN A 21 -2.41 10.03 -1.27
CA GLN A 21 -2.46 11.42 -1.68
C GLN A 21 -3.01 12.32 -0.55
N GLN A 22 -4.10 11.91 0.11
CA GLN A 22 -4.65 12.68 1.24
C GLN A 22 -3.71 12.70 2.45
N LEU A 23 -3.06 11.58 2.78
CA LEU A 23 -2.10 11.49 3.88
C LEU A 23 -0.89 12.41 3.66
N THR A 24 -0.39 12.48 2.44
CA THR A 24 0.70 13.39 2.03
C THR A 24 0.28 14.85 2.22
N LYS A 25 -0.91 15.21 1.72
CA LYS A 25 -1.44 16.58 1.80
C LYS A 25 -1.72 17.04 3.23
N THR A 26 -2.17 16.14 4.11
CA THR A 26 -2.72 16.51 5.42
C THR A 26 -1.79 16.21 6.59
N LEU A 27 -0.96 15.17 6.50
CA LEU A 27 -0.10 14.70 7.61
C LEU A 27 1.40 14.85 7.34
N GLY A 28 1.78 15.28 6.13
CA GLY A 28 3.17 15.60 5.78
C GLY A 28 4.06 14.39 5.48
N PHE A 29 3.47 13.21 5.22
CA PHE A 29 4.21 12.06 4.70
C PHE A 29 4.78 12.36 3.30
N GLN A 30 5.86 11.67 2.94
CA GLN A 30 6.39 11.62 1.57
C GLN A 30 5.87 10.36 0.88
N TRP A 31 5.16 10.51 -0.23
CA TRP A 31 4.58 9.38 -0.93
C TRP A 31 5.61 8.66 -1.80
N GLN A 32 5.76 7.36 -1.57
CA GLN A 32 6.53 6.45 -2.40
C GLN A 32 5.56 5.53 -3.16
N ASN A 33 5.17 5.94 -4.36
CA ASN A 33 4.38 5.09 -5.26
C ASN A 33 5.30 4.05 -5.92
N VAL A 34 5.31 2.83 -5.40
CA VAL A 34 6.22 1.78 -5.84
C VAL A 34 6.00 1.43 -7.32
N SER A 35 4.76 1.42 -7.80
CA SER A 35 4.48 1.12 -9.22
C SER A 35 5.10 2.18 -10.16
N GLU A 36 5.06 3.45 -9.76
CA GLU A 36 5.68 4.54 -10.53
C GLU A 36 7.21 4.48 -10.46
N ILE A 37 7.78 4.23 -9.28
CA ILE A 37 9.23 4.07 -9.07
C ILE A 37 9.77 2.95 -9.95
N VAL A 38 9.10 1.79 -9.96
CA VAL A 38 9.48 0.63 -10.79
C VAL A 38 9.43 0.99 -12.27
N SER A 39 8.35 1.65 -12.71
CA SER A 39 8.18 2.05 -14.11
C SER A 39 9.24 3.05 -14.58
N VAL A 40 9.56 4.06 -13.76
CA VAL A 40 10.52 5.13 -14.13
C VAL A 40 11.94 4.61 -14.14
N ASN A 41 12.31 3.81 -13.13
CA ASN A 41 13.68 3.30 -12.98
C ASN A 41 13.92 1.98 -13.72
N LYS A 42 12.88 1.39 -14.32
CA LYS A 42 12.91 0.10 -15.01
C LYS A 42 13.49 -0.99 -14.09
N PHE A 43 12.93 -1.10 -12.89
CA PHE A 43 13.21 -2.18 -11.95
C PHE A 43 12.39 -3.41 -12.34
N VAL A 44 12.64 -3.89 -13.55
CA VAL A 44 11.98 -5.04 -14.11
C VAL A 44 13.05 -5.98 -14.66
N GLU A 45 12.86 -7.27 -14.44
CA GLU A 45 13.67 -8.34 -15.01
C GLU A 45 13.15 -8.73 -16.40
N GLU A 46 13.26 -10.01 -16.77
CA GLU A 46 12.70 -10.57 -17.99
C GLU A 46 11.17 -10.51 -17.99
N TYR A 47 10.59 -10.46 -19.19
CA TYR A 47 9.14 -10.41 -19.39
C TYR A 47 8.55 -11.80 -19.19
N ASP A 48 7.56 -11.91 -18.30
CA ASP A 48 6.80 -13.14 -18.12
C ASP A 48 5.77 -13.28 -19.25
N GLU A 49 6.00 -14.23 -20.18
CA GLU A 49 5.11 -14.50 -21.31
C GLU A 49 3.77 -15.14 -20.89
N GLU A 50 3.68 -15.79 -19.73
CA GLU A 50 2.47 -16.47 -19.24
C GLU A 50 1.47 -15.48 -18.60
N PHE A 51 2.02 -14.51 -17.85
CA PHE A 51 1.27 -13.47 -17.17
C PHE A 51 1.27 -12.12 -17.90
N GLU A 52 1.96 -12.03 -19.03
CA GLU A 52 2.07 -10.84 -19.90
C GLU A 52 2.56 -9.58 -19.14
N CYS A 53 3.45 -9.75 -18.17
CA CYS A 53 3.96 -8.66 -17.36
C CYS A 53 5.47 -8.77 -17.09
N PRO A 54 6.19 -7.64 -16.97
CA PRO A 54 7.57 -7.67 -16.50
C PRO A 54 7.63 -8.19 -15.06
N VAL A 55 8.57 -9.10 -14.77
CA VAL A 55 8.87 -9.53 -13.40
C VAL A 55 9.52 -8.36 -12.65
N LEU A 56 9.10 -8.10 -11.41
CA LEU A 56 9.66 -7.04 -10.57
C LEU A 56 11.08 -7.42 -10.13
N ASP A 57 12.04 -6.52 -10.33
CA ASP A 57 13.37 -6.66 -9.73
C ASP A 57 13.31 -6.10 -8.29
N GLU A 58 12.99 -6.99 -7.34
CA GLU A 58 12.79 -6.64 -5.93
C GLU A 58 14.08 -6.09 -5.30
N ASP A 59 15.23 -6.70 -5.57
CA ASP A 59 16.52 -6.29 -4.99
C ASP A 59 16.84 -4.83 -5.34
N ARG A 60 16.71 -4.44 -6.62
CA ARG A 60 16.97 -3.05 -7.04
C ARG A 60 15.96 -2.08 -6.49
N LEU A 61 14.69 -2.48 -6.37
CA LEU A 61 13.67 -1.67 -5.73
C LEU A 61 13.98 -1.44 -4.24
N LEU A 62 14.39 -2.50 -3.53
CA LEU A 62 14.72 -2.43 -2.12
C LEU A 62 15.95 -1.56 -1.88
N ASP A 63 17.01 -1.72 -2.70
CA ASP A 63 18.21 -0.87 -2.66
C ASP A 63 17.89 0.61 -2.89
N TYR A 64 16.96 0.91 -3.80
CA TYR A 64 16.51 2.26 -4.07
C TYR A 64 15.73 2.87 -2.90
N LEU A 65 14.83 2.11 -2.28
CA LEU A 65 13.96 2.58 -1.20
C LEU A 65 14.70 2.67 0.15
N GLU A 66 15.66 1.78 0.41
CA GLU A 66 16.39 1.69 1.68
C GLU A 66 16.90 3.04 2.24
N PRO A 67 17.57 3.93 1.47
CA PRO A 67 17.98 5.23 1.97
C PRO A 67 16.78 6.13 2.35
N LEU A 68 15.70 6.11 1.57
CA LEU A 68 14.48 6.90 1.83
C LEU A 68 13.79 6.42 3.11
N MET A 69 13.72 5.11 3.31
CA MET A 69 13.10 4.50 4.48
C MET A 69 13.88 4.80 5.77
N LYS A 70 15.21 5.00 5.69
CA LYS A 70 16.03 5.43 6.83
C LYS A 70 15.76 6.87 7.28
N GLU A 71 15.36 7.76 6.37
CA GLU A 71 15.01 9.14 6.71
C GLU A 71 13.70 9.23 7.52
N GLY A 72 12.81 8.25 7.33
CA GLY A 72 11.49 8.23 7.97
C GLY A 72 10.46 9.09 7.24
N GLY A 73 9.20 9.03 7.68
CA GLY A 73 8.12 9.85 7.14
C GLY A 73 7.61 9.44 5.76
N CYS A 74 7.89 8.22 5.30
CA CYS A 74 7.35 7.72 4.05
C CYS A 74 5.95 7.11 4.22
N VAL A 75 5.07 7.37 3.24
CA VAL A 75 3.90 6.52 2.97
C VAL A 75 4.20 5.73 1.71
N VAL A 76 4.50 4.44 1.88
CA VAL A 76 4.79 3.53 0.77
C VAL A 76 3.48 2.94 0.29
N GLU A 77 3.27 2.91 -1.03
CA GLU A 77 2.09 2.32 -1.63
C GLU A 77 2.47 1.21 -2.61
N TYR A 78 1.95 0.01 -2.36
CA TYR A 78 2.01 -1.08 -3.32
C TYR A 78 0.84 -2.06 -3.16
N HIS A 79 0.76 -3.10 -3.97
CA HIS A 79 -0.31 -4.09 -3.90
C HIS A 79 0.08 -5.39 -3.20
N SER A 80 1.37 -5.74 -3.18
CA SER A 80 1.96 -6.78 -2.34
C SER A 80 2.80 -6.13 -1.23
N SER A 81 3.06 -6.89 -0.16
CA SER A 81 3.73 -6.36 1.04
C SER A 81 4.79 -7.28 1.65
N ASP A 82 4.96 -8.49 1.13
CA ASP A 82 5.70 -9.60 1.72
C ASP A 82 7.22 -9.52 1.53
N PHE A 83 7.69 -8.89 0.44
CA PHE A 83 9.13 -8.75 0.16
C PHE A 83 9.78 -7.54 0.87
N PHE A 84 9.00 -6.61 1.42
CA PHE A 84 9.58 -5.47 2.13
C PHE A 84 10.15 -5.87 3.49
N PRO A 85 11.33 -5.33 3.90
CA PRO A 85 11.86 -5.57 5.23
C PRO A 85 10.89 -5.12 6.34
N GLU A 86 10.53 -6.02 7.25
CA GLU A 86 9.57 -5.74 8.34
C GLU A 86 9.92 -4.46 9.14
N ARG A 87 11.22 -4.24 9.37
CA ARG A 87 11.77 -3.07 10.09
C ARG A 87 11.42 -1.71 9.47
N TRP A 88 10.99 -1.68 8.21
CA TRP A 88 10.70 -0.43 7.52
C TRP A 88 9.45 0.26 8.05
N PHE A 89 8.44 -0.51 8.50
CA PHE A 89 7.10 0.03 8.73
C PHE A 89 6.71 -0.01 10.21
N ALA A 90 6.22 1.12 10.71
CA ALA A 90 5.60 1.20 12.03
C ALA A 90 4.11 0.82 12.01
N ALA A 91 3.48 0.88 10.83
CA ALA A 91 2.11 0.44 10.58
C ALA A 91 1.90 0.04 9.11
N VAL A 92 0.99 -0.90 8.91
CA VAL A 92 0.55 -1.38 7.59
C VAL A 92 -0.97 -1.22 7.52
N PHE A 93 -1.45 -0.43 6.57
CA PHE A 93 -2.88 -0.23 6.32
C PHE A 93 -3.29 -1.02 5.09
N VAL A 94 -4.15 -2.02 5.27
CA VAL A 94 -4.69 -2.85 4.18
C VAL A 94 -6.04 -2.29 3.76
N VAL A 95 -6.09 -1.71 2.57
CA VAL A 95 -7.28 -1.07 2.00
C VAL A 95 -8.15 -2.11 1.30
N ARG A 96 -9.38 -2.24 1.79
CA ARG A 96 -10.42 -3.15 1.30
C ARG A 96 -11.51 -2.41 0.57
N CYS A 97 -12.18 -3.09 -0.36
CA CYS A 97 -13.33 -2.52 -1.07
C CYS A 97 -14.38 -3.60 -1.31
N SER A 98 -15.66 -3.24 -1.21
CA SER A 98 -16.73 -4.18 -1.57
C SER A 98 -16.62 -4.59 -3.02
N THR A 99 -16.87 -5.87 -3.28
CA THR A 99 -16.60 -6.49 -4.59
C THR A 99 -17.39 -5.85 -5.73
N ALA A 100 -18.65 -5.48 -5.49
CA ALA A 100 -19.47 -4.79 -6.49
C ALA A 100 -18.84 -3.45 -6.92
N LEU A 101 -18.40 -2.63 -5.95
CA LEU A 101 -17.76 -1.34 -6.24
C LEU A 101 -16.36 -1.51 -6.85
N LEU A 102 -15.60 -2.51 -6.39
CA LEU A 102 -14.29 -2.79 -6.95
C LEU A 102 -14.37 -3.16 -8.42
N TYR A 103 -15.36 -3.99 -8.80
CA TYR A 103 -15.61 -4.35 -10.20
C TYR A 103 -15.84 -3.11 -11.06
N ASP A 104 -16.75 -2.22 -10.65
CA ASP A 104 -17.04 -0.98 -11.38
C ASP A 104 -15.81 -0.08 -11.52
N ARG A 105 -15.00 0.03 -10.45
CA ARG A 105 -13.74 0.80 -10.47
C ARG A 105 -12.70 0.20 -11.40
N LEU A 106 -12.58 -1.12 -11.47
CA LEU A 106 -11.66 -1.81 -12.37
C LEU A 106 -12.11 -1.71 -13.83
N GLN A 107 -13.41 -1.81 -14.08
CA GLN A 107 -13.99 -1.60 -15.41
C GLN A 107 -13.77 -0.17 -15.91
N ALA A 108 -13.93 0.83 -15.04
CA ALA A 108 -13.66 2.24 -15.36
C ALA A 108 -12.17 2.54 -15.67
N ARG A 109 -11.26 1.62 -15.32
CA ARG A 109 -9.82 1.68 -15.68
C ARG A 109 -9.51 0.99 -17.02
N GLU A 110 -10.53 0.56 -17.76
CA GLU A 110 -10.40 -0.10 -19.07
C GLU A 110 -9.55 -1.39 -19.02
N TYR A 111 -9.60 -2.10 -17.89
CA TYR A 111 -8.96 -3.41 -17.77
C TYR A 111 -9.73 -4.46 -18.58
N ASN A 112 -9.01 -5.41 -19.17
CA ASN A 112 -9.63 -6.55 -19.84
C ASN A 112 -10.25 -7.52 -18.83
N ASP A 113 -11.17 -8.37 -19.30
CA ASP A 113 -11.93 -9.30 -18.45
C ASP A 113 -11.03 -10.24 -17.63
N ARG A 114 -9.92 -10.71 -18.21
CA ARG A 114 -8.94 -11.58 -17.50
C ARG A 114 -8.35 -10.85 -16.29
N LYS A 115 -7.93 -9.60 -16.48
CA LYS A 115 -7.33 -8.77 -15.43
C LYS A 115 -8.35 -8.35 -14.38
N ILE A 116 -9.57 -8.00 -14.79
CA ILE A 116 -10.65 -7.71 -13.84
C ILE A 116 -10.91 -8.95 -12.98
N LYS A 117 -11.11 -10.12 -13.60
CA LYS A 117 -11.36 -11.37 -12.89
C LYS A 117 -10.26 -11.70 -11.87
N SER A 118 -9.00 -11.61 -12.28
CA SER A 118 -7.86 -11.87 -11.39
C SER A 118 -7.83 -10.93 -10.18
N ASN A 119 -8.06 -9.62 -10.36
CA ASN A 119 -8.12 -8.68 -9.24
C ASN A 119 -9.36 -8.90 -8.35
N MET A 120 -10.49 -9.28 -8.93
CA MET A 120 -11.69 -9.63 -8.16
C MET A 120 -11.45 -10.86 -7.28
N GLU A 121 -10.82 -11.90 -7.82
CA GLU A 121 -10.42 -13.09 -7.07
C GLU A 121 -9.43 -12.72 -5.94
N CYS A 122 -8.44 -11.87 -6.24
CA CYS A 122 -7.49 -11.36 -5.25
C CYS A 122 -8.19 -10.69 -4.04
N GLU A 123 -9.19 -9.83 -4.28
CA GLU A 123 -9.95 -9.18 -3.21
C GLU A 123 -10.86 -10.17 -2.45
N ILE A 124 -11.53 -11.08 -3.16
CA ILE A 124 -12.43 -12.09 -2.56
C ILE A 124 -11.66 -13.02 -1.63
N PHE A 125 -10.49 -13.48 -2.08
CA PHE A 125 -9.60 -14.32 -1.28
C PHE A 125 -8.75 -13.55 -0.29
N GLN A 126 -8.87 -12.22 -0.24
CA GLN A 126 -8.22 -11.34 0.73
C GLN A 126 -6.69 -11.44 0.70
N ILE A 127 -6.12 -11.72 -0.49
CA ILE A 127 -4.70 -12.04 -0.64
C ILE A 127 -3.79 -10.96 0.01
N PRO A 128 -3.96 -9.65 -0.24
CA PRO A 128 -3.09 -8.64 0.36
C PRO A 128 -3.24 -8.51 1.88
N LEU A 129 -4.39 -8.90 2.44
CA LEU A 129 -4.61 -8.88 3.89
C LEU A 129 -3.89 -10.04 4.57
N ASP A 130 -3.95 -11.22 3.98
CA ASP A 130 -3.28 -12.40 4.50
C ASP A 130 -1.76 -12.26 4.35
N GLU A 131 -1.26 -11.78 3.20
CA GLU A 131 0.15 -11.41 3.01
C GLU A 131 0.65 -10.45 4.11
N ALA A 132 -0.10 -9.37 4.37
CA ALA A 132 0.29 -8.40 5.39
C ALA A 132 0.27 -9.01 6.82
N LYS A 133 -0.64 -9.92 7.12
CA LYS A 133 -0.72 -10.59 8.43
C LYS A 133 0.37 -11.63 8.64
N ASP A 134 0.87 -12.22 7.56
CA ASP A 134 1.95 -13.21 7.58
C ASP A 134 3.33 -12.54 7.60
N ALA A 135 3.49 -11.42 6.89
CA ALA A 135 4.75 -10.68 6.80
C ALA A 135 5.03 -9.73 7.99
N TYR A 136 3.98 -9.27 8.70
CA TYR A 136 4.11 -8.27 9.76
C TYR A 136 3.43 -8.69 11.06
N ARG A 137 3.88 -8.11 12.18
CA ARG A 137 3.21 -8.31 13.47
C ARG A 137 1.75 -7.82 13.42
N LYS A 138 0.85 -8.66 13.92
CA LYS A 138 -0.60 -8.41 13.87
C LYS A 138 -1.04 -7.09 14.54
N ASP A 139 -0.27 -6.58 15.51
CA ASP A 139 -0.58 -5.33 16.22
C ASP A 139 -0.34 -4.06 15.38
N ILE A 140 0.41 -4.17 14.28
CA ILE A 140 0.70 -3.05 13.38
C ILE A 140 -0.06 -3.11 12.05
N VAL A 141 -0.88 -4.16 11.83
CA VAL A 141 -1.67 -4.35 10.61
C VAL A 141 -3.11 -3.88 10.85
N PHE A 142 -3.55 -2.91 10.06
CA PHE A 142 -4.86 -2.27 10.17
C PHE A 142 -5.65 -2.45 8.89
N GLU A 143 -6.77 -3.16 8.98
CA GLU A 143 -7.73 -3.24 7.88
C GLU A 143 -8.61 -1.98 7.84
N VAL A 144 -8.78 -1.40 6.65
CA VAL A 144 -9.58 -0.20 6.41
C VAL A 144 -10.48 -0.36 5.18
N GLN A 145 -11.77 -0.05 5.32
CA GLN A 145 -12.72 -0.04 4.21
C GLN A 145 -12.54 1.21 3.36
N SER A 146 -12.76 1.16 2.05
CA SER A 146 -12.65 2.33 1.15
C SER A 146 -13.69 2.30 0.02
N ASP A 147 -14.97 2.26 0.39
CA ASP A 147 -16.08 2.22 -0.57
C ASP A 147 -16.53 3.64 -0.96
N THR A 148 -16.53 4.53 0.02
CA THR A 148 -17.10 5.87 -0.07
C THR A 148 -16.08 6.96 0.27
N LYS A 149 -16.45 8.21 0.03
CA LYS A 149 -15.65 9.36 0.45
C LYS A 149 -15.59 9.48 1.98
N GLN A 150 -16.68 9.13 2.66
CA GLN A 150 -16.73 9.09 4.12
C GLN A 150 -15.71 8.08 4.68
N ASP A 151 -15.53 6.94 4.01
CA ASP A 151 -14.51 5.97 4.39
C ASP A 151 -13.10 6.55 4.21
N LEU A 152 -12.84 7.26 3.10
CA LEU A 152 -11.56 7.95 2.90
C LEU A 152 -11.27 8.96 4.02
N ASP A 153 -12.24 9.82 4.36
CA ASP A 153 -12.10 10.81 5.43
C ASP A 153 -11.84 10.13 6.79
N ALA A 154 -12.57 9.05 7.08
CA ALA A 154 -12.40 8.24 8.28
C ALA A 154 -11.03 7.53 8.33
N ASN A 155 -10.51 7.09 7.18
CA ASN A 155 -9.20 6.44 7.10
C ASN A 155 -8.07 7.44 7.34
N VAL A 156 -8.17 8.65 6.79
CA VAL A 156 -7.22 9.74 7.08
C VAL A 156 -7.24 10.10 8.56
N GLU A 157 -8.43 10.19 9.17
CA GLU A 157 -8.58 10.37 10.62
C GLU A 157 -7.89 9.26 11.42
N ARG A 158 -8.13 8.01 11.04
CA ARG A 158 -7.55 6.84 11.72
C ARG A 158 -6.03 6.86 11.68
N VAL A 159 -5.42 7.18 10.54
CA VAL A 159 -3.96 7.30 10.42
C VAL A 159 -3.43 8.46 11.27
N ARG A 160 -4.15 9.58 11.35
CA ARG A 160 -3.75 10.72 12.19
C ARG A 160 -3.77 10.37 13.67
N VAL A 161 -4.84 9.76 14.15
CA VAL A 161 -4.96 9.31 15.55
C VAL A 161 -3.86 8.30 15.88
N TRP A 162 -3.60 7.34 14.99
CA TRP A 162 -2.48 6.40 15.15
C TRP A 162 -1.13 7.13 15.22
N LEU A 163 -0.90 8.10 14.33
CA LEU A 163 0.35 8.87 14.29
C LEU A 163 0.58 9.68 15.57
N GLU A 164 -0.47 10.27 16.14
CA GLU A 164 -0.41 10.97 17.42
C GLU A 164 -0.06 10.03 18.57
N GLN A 165 -0.67 8.84 18.61
CA GLN A 165 -0.36 7.80 19.60
C GLN A 165 1.09 7.33 19.48
N TRP A 166 1.57 7.09 18.26
CA TRP A 166 2.95 6.70 18.00
C TRP A 166 3.94 7.76 18.49
N LYS A 167 3.69 9.04 18.19
CA LYS A 167 4.51 10.17 18.68
C LYS A 167 4.52 10.24 20.21
N ALA A 168 3.37 9.99 20.86
CA ALA A 168 3.26 10.02 22.31
C ALA A 168 4.03 8.88 22.99
N LEU A 169 4.16 7.71 22.34
CA LEU A 169 4.96 6.60 22.84
C LEU A 169 6.46 6.89 22.75
N LEU A 170 6.93 7.46 21.63
CA LEU A 170 8.34 7.84 21.47
C LEU A 170 8.79 8.93 22.45
N ASN A 171 7.92 9.85 22.83
CA ASN A 171 8.26 10.89 23.80
C ASN A 171 8.34 10.36 25.26
N LYS A 172 7.90 9.13 25.51
CA LYS A 172 7.91 8.48 26.83
C LYS A 172 9.05 7.46 27.00
N SER A 173 9.71 7.08 25.91
CA SER A 173 10.90 6.21 25.87
C SER A 173 12.17 7.02 25.91
#